data_AF-A0A8T3RHD3-F1
#
_entry.id   AF-A0A8T3RHD3-F1
#
_cell.length_a   1.000
_cell.length_b   1.000
_cell.length_c   1.000
_cell.angle_alpha   90.00
_cell.angle_beta   90.00
_cell.angle_gamma   90.00
#
_symmetry.space_group_name_H-M   'P 1'
#
loop_
_entity.id
_entity.type
_entity.pdbx_description
1 polymer ?
#
loop_
_entity_poly.entity_id
_entity_poly.type
_entity_poly.pdbx_seq_one_letter_code
_entity_poly.pdbx_strand_id
1 'polypeptide(L)'
;MLVALGGLAVVVTIVVWRASTTGNAGAPRVQKVTATSDYRQPALTVAAGTDAHAHHHHPGMSMDMQGAVMGENKDRLPQDCPQITEDVKVTVHAGRKYARRFPGLMFAYDQQEWNVPPCSRVTVTFVNDDDVRHQWMLHGLPKYIHPQGMFHLEVTGPGEKSGTFIVPSGDKTYFVHCDMAQHTEKGLKAQLKAGAGNMDLPSIPGLTATINVDTYPVGWGAGSVGMVLTAGFAGALLGVFCLNRAARRAIYRAGQ
;
A
#
# COMPACT_ATOMS: atom_id res chain seq x y z
N MET A 1 -29.87 11.43 -59.54
CA MET A 1 -30.80 10.44 -58.94
C MET A 1 -30.34 9.06 -59.39
N LEU A 2 -30.26 8.09 -58.46
CA LEU A 2 -29.76 6.69 -58.61
C LEU A 2 -28.22 6.54 -58.72
N VAL A 3 -27.54 6.17 -57.63
CA VAL A 3 -27.27 4.82 -57.08
C VAL A 3 -26.11 4.14 -57.80
N ALA A 4 -24.93 4.16 -57.18
CA ALA A 4 -23.83 3.23 -57.44
C ALA A 4 -23.57 2.45 -56.14
N LEU A 5 -23.95 1.17 -56.15
CA LEU A 5 -23.71 0.23 -55.07
C LEU A 5 -22.22 -0.13 -55.04
N GLY A 6 -21.57 0.16 -53.92
CA GLY A 6 -20.20 -0.26 -53.64
C GLY A 6 -20.12 -1.76 -53.37
N GLY A 7 -19.30 -2.46 -54.16
CA GLY A 7 -18.81 -3.79 -53.84
C GLY A 7 -17.35 -3.69 -53.38
N LEU A 8 -17.13 -3.58 -52.06
CA LEU A 8 -15.81 -3.85 -51.49
C LEU A 8 -15.71 -5.35 -51.22
N ALA A 9 -14.85 -6.03 -51.98
CA ALA A 9 -14.41 -7.38 -51.68
C ALA A 9 -13.49 -7.33 -50.43
N VAL A 10 -13.95 -7.92 -49.33
CA VAL A 10 -13.11 -8.13 -48.14
C VAL A 10 -12.37 -9.46 -48.33
N VAL A 11 -11.07 -9.37 -48.63
CA VAL A 11 -10.15 -10.50 -48.59
C VAL A 11 -9.86 -10.80 -47.12
N VAL A 12 -10.42 -11.91 -46.61
CA VAL A 12 -10.10 -12.41 -45.27
C VAL A 12 -8.85 -13.28 -45.38
N THR A 13 -7.70 -12.73 -45.04
CA THR A 13 -6.46 -13.51 -44.86
C THR A 13 -6.55 -14.27 -43.54
N ILE A 14 -6.86 -15.57 -43.60
CA ILE A 14 -6.78 -16.47 -42.45
C ILE A 14 -5.31 -16.77 -42.19
N VAL A 15 -4.74 -16.14 -41.15
CA VAL A 15 -3.41 -16.51 -40.63
C VAL A 15 -3.58 -17.76 -39.78
N VAL A 16 -3.25 -18.92 -40.36
CA VAL A 16 -3.15 -20.18 -39.62
C VAL A 16 -1.86 -20.18 -38.81
N TRP A 17 -1.96 -20.03 -37.50
CA TRP A 17 -0.84 -20.26 -36.60
C TRP A 17 -0.58 -21.77 -36.48
N ARG A 18 0.53 -22.22 -37.06
CA ARG A 18 1.06 -23.57 -36.92
C ARG A 18 1.88 -23.61 -35.62
N ALA A 19 1.39 -24.32 -34.60
CA ALA A 19 2.14 -24.53 -33.38
C ALA A 19 3.40 -25.35 -33.69
N SER A 20 4.56 -24.73 -33.47
CA SER A 20 5.87 -25.37 -33.58
C SER A 20 6.13 -26.24 -32.36
N THR A 21 6.41 -27.52 -32.59
CA THR A 21 6.87 -28.47 -31.58
C THR A 21 8.39 -28.51 -31.55
N THR A 22 9.00 -27.76 -30.63
CA THR A 22 10.37 -28.03 -30.12
C THR A 22 10.55 -27.33 -28.77
N GLY A 23 10.93 -28.07 -27.72
CA GLY A 23 11.40 -27.43 -26.49
C GLY A 23 11.18 -28.27 -25.23
N ASN A 24 12.17 -29.09 -24.92
CA ASN A 24 12.27 -29.90 -23.71
C ASN A 24 12.42 -29.01 -22.45
N ALA A 25 11.52 -29.13 -21.47
CA ALA A 25 11.72 -28.64 -20.11
C ALA A 25 10.93 -29.52 -19.13
N GLY A 26 11.63 -30.13 -18.18
CA GLY A 26 11.09 -31.11 -17.25
C GLY A 26 9.97 -30.55 -16.38
N ALA A 27 8.88 -31.30 -16.31
CA ALA A 27 7.77 -31.03 -15.40
C ALA A 27 8.22 -31.17 -13.93
N PRO A 28 7.84 -30.25 -13.03
CA PRO A 28 8.05 -30.44 -11.61
C PRO A 28 7.14 -31.56 -11.08
N ARG A 29 7.76 -32.53 -10.44
CA ARG A 29 7.10 -33.68 -9.80
C ARG A 29 6.33 -33.20 -8.57
N VAL A 30 5.00 -33.16 -8.65
CA VAL A 30 4.13 -32.92 -7.49
C VAL A 30 4.22 -34.13 -6.55
N GLN A 31 4.93 -33.99 -5.43
CA GLN A 31 4.81 -34.92 -4.32
C GLN A 31 3.51 -34.62 -3.57
N LYS A 32 2.56 -35.56 -3.62
CA LYS A 32 1.44 -35.60 -2.66
C LYS A 32 2.03 -35.93 -1.29
N VAL A 33 2.13 -34.93 -0.42
CA VAL A 33 2.37 -35.14 1.01
C VAL A 33 1.01 -35.32 1.67
N THR A 34 0.67 -36.56 2.00
CA THR A 34 -0.49 -36.88 2.82
C THR A 34 -0.13 -36.57 4.27
N ALA A 35 -0.70 -35.51 4.84
CA ALA A 35 -0.52 -35.18 6.25
C ALA A 35 -1.31 -36.17 7.12
N THR A 36 -0.62 -37.09 7.80
CA THR A 36 -1.18 -37.87 8.90
C THR A 36 -1.16 -37.00 10.17
N SER A 37 -2.35 -36.66 10.66
CA SER A 37 -2.59 -36.01 11.94
C SER A 37 -2.23 -36.97 13.07
N ASP A 38 -1.02 -36.87 13.61
CA ASP A 38 -0.69 -37.48 14.90
C ASP A 38 0.33 -36.61 15.64
N TYR A 39 -0.17 -35.52 16.24
CA TYR A 39 0.63 -34.67 17.15
C TYR A 39 0.10 -34.86 18.57
N ARG A 40 0.63 -35.90 19.23
CA ARG A 40 0.42 -36.16 20.65
C ARG A 40 1.27 -35.18 21.46
N GLN A 41 0.63 -34.15 22.04
CA GLN A 41 1.30 -33.23 22.96
C GLN A 41 1.71 -33.98 24.24
N PRO A 42 2.98 -33.93 24.68
CA PRO A 42 3.32 -34.27 26.05
C PRO A 42 2.87 -33.14 26.98
N ALA A 43 2.14 -33.51 28.04
CA ALA A 43 1.71 -32.59 29.09
C ALA A 43 2.94 -31.96 29.77
N LEU A 44 3.12 -30.66 29.58
CA LEU A 44 4.14 -29.87 30.28
C LEU A 44 3.60 -29.45 31.64
N THR A 45 4.22 -29.95 32.70
CA THR A 45 3.96 -29.60 34.10
C THR A 45 4.36 -28.15 34.34
N VAL A 46 3.38 -27.32 34.76
CA VAL A 46 3.61 -25.91 35.11
C VAL A 46 4.27 -25.83 36.49
N ALA A 47 5.56 -25.55 36.53
CA ALA A 47 6.22 -25.03 37.72
C ALA A 47 6.04 -23.51 37.72
N ALA A 48 5.42 -22.98 38.77
CA ALA A 48 5.25 -21.55 38.98
C ALA A 48 6.62 -20.88 39.24
N GLY A 49 7.24 -20.39 38.17
CA GLY A 49 8.37 -19.46 38.21
C GLY A 49 7.85 -18.04 38.08
N THR A 50 8.29 -17.14 38.95
CA THR A 50 8.04 -15.71 38.85
C THR A 50 8.75 -15.14 37.62
N ASP A 51 8.04 -15.03 36.49
CA ASP A 51 8.56 -14.45 35.26
C ASP A 51 8.70 -12.93 35.40
N ALA A 52 9.91 -12.51 35.78
CA ALA A 52 10.37 -11.17 35.47
C ALA A 52 10.48 -11.06 33.94
N HIS A 53 9.57 -10.30 33.32
CA HIS A 53 9.62 -10.00 31.89
C HIS A 53 10.94 -9.29 31.54
N ALA A 54 11.92 -10.05 31.09
CA ALA A 54 13.18 -9.51 30.59
C ALA A 54 12.93 -8.81 29.25
N HIS A 55 12.91 -7.48 29.27
CA HIS A 55 12.87 -6.66 28.05
C HIS A 55 14.15 -6.89 27.23
N HIS A 56 14.03 -7.59 26.10
CA HIS A 56 15.12 -7.74 25.14
C HIS A 56 15.53 -6.35 24.61
N HIS A 57 16.65 -5.81 25.09
CA HIS A 57 17.21 -4.57 24.59
C HIS A 57 18.02 -4.86 23.32
N HIS A 58 17.43 -4.58 22.15
CA HIS A 58 18.16 -4.54 20.89
C HIS A 58 18.86 -3.17 20.73
N PRO A 59 20.19 -3.11 20.55
CA PRO A 59 20.88 -1.85 20.31
C PRO A 59 20.30 -1.10 19.10
N GLY A 60 19.95 0.18 19.27
CA GLY A 60 19.39 1.01 18.20
C GLY A 60 17.89 0.83 17.96
N MET A 61 17.17 0.16 18.87
CA MET A 61 15.71 0.06 18.90
C MET A 61 15.18 0.63 20.21
N SER A 62 14.20 1.53 20.11
CA SER A 62 13.37 1.99 21.23
C SER A 62 11.92 1.61 20.91
N MET A 63 11.25 0.92 21.83
CA MET A 63 9.87 0.46 21.64
C MET A 63 9.07 0.68 22.92
N ASP A 64 7.84 1.15 22.76
CA ASP A 64 6.83 1.23 23.82
C ASP A 64 5.46 0.86 23.26
N MET A 65 4.42 1.02 24.08
CA MET A 65 3.04 0.66 23.70
C MET A 65 2.50 1.45 22.51
N GLN A 66 3.07 2.62 22.21
CA GLN A 66 2.63 3.47 21.11
C GLN A 66 3.32 3.11 19.79
N GLY A 67 4.48 2.45 19.83
CA GLY A 67 5.20 2.00 18.65
C GLY A 67 6.72 1.92 18.86
N ALA A 68 7.48 2.09 17.77
CA ALA A 68 8.92 1.84 17.78
C ALA A 68 9.72 2.86 16.95
N VAL A 69 10.97 3.06 17.34
CA VAL A 69 12.01 3.78 16.60
C VAL A 69 13.17 2.81 16.42
N MET A 70 13.56 2.55 15.17
CA MET A 70 14.65 1.63 14.84
C MET A 70 15.65 2.28 13.89
N GLY A 71 16.94 2.04 14.14
CA GLY A 71 18.02 2.55 13.31
C GLY A 71 18.29 4.04 13.49
N GLU A 72 17.93 4.60 14.65
CA GLU A 72 18.22 5.99 15.00
C GLU A 72 19.73 6.26 15.08
N ASN A 73 20.14 7.39 14.51
CA ASN A 73 21.51 7.89 14.54
C ASN A 73 21.47 9.42 14.67
N LYS A 74 22.00 9.95 15.77
CA LYS A 74 21.97 11.39 16.08
C LYS A 74 23.31 12.07 15.82
N ASP A 75 24.39 11.33 15.73
CA ASP A 75 25.73 11.85 15.97
C ASP A 75 26.82 11.18 15.14
N ARG A 76 26.63 9.93 14.70
CA ARG A 76 27.62 9.21 13.91
C ARG A 76 27.54 9.61 12.44
N LEU A 77 28.45 10.46 12.00
CA LEU A 77 28.56 10.87 10.61
C LEU A 77 28.84 9.69 9.68
N PRO A 78 28.22 9.65 8.47
CA PRO A 78 28.72 8.87 7.35
C PRO A 78 30.20 9.20 7.08
N GLN A 79 30.97 8.22 6.61
CA GLN A 79 32.41 8.37 6.32
C GLN A 79 32.71 9.48 5.29
N ASP A 80 31.76 9.76 4.42
CA ASP A 80 31.81 10.75 3.36
C ASP A 80 31.28 12.13 3.79
N CYS A 81 30.86 12.30 5.05
CA CYS A 81 30.41 13.57 5.59
C CYS A 81 31.46 14.16 6.54
N PRO A 82 32.10 15.30 6.20
CA PRO A 82 33.06 15.94 7.10
C PRO A 82 32.39 16.57 8.32
N GLN A 83 31.15 17.02 8.17
CA GLN A 83 30.32 17.63 9.21
C GLN A 83 28.83 17.58 8.81
N ILE A 84 27.94 17.86 9.75
CA ILE A 84 26.53 18.10 9.44
C ILE A 84 26.40 19.44 8.70
N THR A 85 25.73 19.43 7.55
CA THR A 85 25.44 20.64 6.77
C THR A 85 24.25 21.39 7.32
N GLU A 86 23.21 20.66 7.74
CA GLU A 86 21.95 21.22 8.25
C GLU A 86 21.21 20.20 9.14
N ASP A 87 20.47 20.71 10.14
CA ASP A 87 19.47 19.94 10.88
C ASP A 87 18.08 20.17 10.26
N VAL A 88 17.53 19.14 9.61
CA VAL A 88 16.23 19.20 8.93
C VAL A 88 15.17 18.53 9.78
N LYS A 89 14.04 19.21 9.99
CA LYS A 89 12.86 18.66 10.67
C LYS A 89 11.75 18.40 9.67
N VAL A 90 11.26 17.17 9.63
CA VAL A 90 10.15 16.76 8.77
C VAL A 90 9.04 16.21 9.64
N THR A 91 7.87 16.84 9.60
CA THR A 91 6.66 16.26 10.16
C THR A 91 5.91 15.55 9.05
N VAL A 92 5.61 14.27 9.26
CA VAL A 92 4.92 13.41 8.29
C VAL A 92 3.66 12.91 8.92
N HIS A 93 2.54 13.12 8.24
CA HIS A 93 1.27 12.57 8.66
C HIS A 93 0.86 11.39 7.77
N ALA A 94 0.33 10.33 8.36
CA ALA A 94 -0.20 9.17 7.64
C ALA A 94 -1.66 8.90 7.99
N GLY A 95 -2.40 8.34 7.03
CA GLY A 95 -3.74 7.82 7.26
C GLY A 95 -4.65 7.91 6.03
N ARG A 96 -5.86 7.35 6.15
CA ARG A 96 -6.86 7.33 5.07
C ARG A 96 -7.24 8.71 4.53
N LYS A 97 -7.26 9.75 5.38
CA LYS A 97 -7.68 11.10 4.97
C LYS A 97 -6.79 11.69 3.87
N TYR A 98 -5.49 11.36 3.89
CA TYR A 98 -4.53 11.83 2.89
C TYR A 98 -4.63 11.08 1.55
N ALA A 99 -5.22 9.88 1.55
CA ALA A 99 -5.41 9.08 0.33
C ALA A 99 -6.53 9.63 -0.58
N ARG A 100 -7.42 10.49 -0.06
CA ARG A 100 -8.62 10.98 -0.80
C ARG A 100 -8.30 11.67 -2.13
N ARG A 101 -7.10 12.24 -2.27
CA ARG A 101 -6.63 12.89 -3.50
C ARG A 101 -6.10 11.91 -4.56
N PHE A 102 -5.99 10.63 -4.22
CA PHE A 102 -5.46 9.58 -5.10
C PHE A 102 -6.54 8.51 -5.34
N PRO A 103 -7.20 8.52 -6.51
CA PRO A 103 -8.21 7.52 -6.83
C PRO A 103 -7.68 6.10 -6.68
N GLY A 104 -8.41 5.24 -5.95
CA GLY A 104 -8.07 3.83 -5.75
C GLY A 104 -7.08 3.54 -4.61
N LEU A 105 -6.49 4.56 -3.97
CA LEU A 105 -5.62 4.35 -2.81
C LEU A 105 -6.40 4.41 -1.50
N MET A 106 -5.98 3.62 -0.51
CA MET A 106 -6.61 3.58 0.81
C MET A 106 -5.83 4.37 1.84
N PHE A 107 -4.50 4.41 1.72
CA PHE A 107 -3.62 5.11 2.65
C PHE A 107 -2.65 6.00 1.87
N ALA A 108 -2.24 7.10 2.47
CA ALA A 108 -1.16 7.91 1.97
C ALA A 108 -0.49 8.67 3.12
N TYR A 109 0.72 9.13 2.86
CA TYR A 109 1.32 10.22 3.61
C TYR A 109 0.71 11.57 3.15
N ASP A 110 0.81 12.61 3.97
CA ASP A 110 0.42 13.97 3.63
C ASP A 110 1.28 14.60 2.52
N GLN A 111 2.51 14.11 2.35
CA GLN A 111 3.45 14.47 1.29
C GLN A 111 4.06 13.21 0.66
N GLN A 112 4.41 13.27 -0.63
CA GLN A 112 4.96 12.14 -1.38
C GLN A 112 6.45 12.29 -1.68
N GLU A 113 7.00 13.48 -1.44
CA GLU A 113 8.42 13.79 -1.61
C GLU A 113 8.90 14.73 -0.50
N TRP A 114 10.11 14.47 -0.01
CA TRP A 114 10.88 15.41 0.78
C TRP A 114 12.26 15.59 0.17
N ASN A 115 12.75 16.83 0.14
CA ASN A 115 14.10 17.16 -0.33
C ASN A 115 14.93 17.62 0.87
N VAL A 116 16.10 17.01 1.05
CA VAL A 116 17.03 17.34 2.13
C VAL A 116 18.44 17.55 1.58
N PRO A 117 19.23 18.48 2.15
CA PRO A 117 20.63 18.64 1.74
C PRO A 117 21.44 17.36 2.00
N PRO A 118 22.49 17.09 1.22
CA PRO A 118 23.43 16.03 1.55
C PRO A 118 24.13 16.32 2.89
N CYS A 119 24.54 15.27 3.61
CA CYS A 119 25.13 15.37 4.95
C CYS A 119 24.25 16.10 6.01
N SER A 120 22.94 16.14 5.81
CA SER A 120 22.02 16.68 6.80
C SER A 120 21.63 15.64 7.85
N ARG A 121 21.36 16.12 9.06
CA ARG A 121 20.73 15.35 10.13
C ARG A 121 19.22 15.56 10.03
N VAL A 122 18.50 14.51 9.71
CA VAL A 122 17.06 14.56 9.47
C VAL A 122 16.33 13.97 10.67
N THR A 123 15.55 14.81 11.36
CA THR A 123 14.62 14.39 12.39
C THR A 123 13.23 14.32 11.80
N VAL A 124 12.66 13.11 11.80
CA VAL A 124 11.30 12.86 11.34
C VAL A 124 10.39 12.70 12.53
N THR A 125 9.31 13.48 12.57
CA THR A 125 8.18 13.28 13.48
C THR A 125 7.05 12.66 12.66
N PHE A 126 6.83 11.37 12.87
CA PHE A 126 5.80 10.61 12.19
C PHE A 126 4.52 10.60 13.04
N VAL A 127 3.46 11.19 12.51
CA VAL A 127 2.13 11.28 13.11
C VAL A 127 1.19 10.33 12.39
N ASN A 128 0.61 9.39 13.13
CA ASN A 128 -0.46 8.54 12.62
C ASN A 128 -1.80 9.16 12.97
N ASP A 129 -2.56 9.57 11.95
CA ASP A 129 -3.90 10.13 12.08
C ASP A 129 -5.01 9.07 11.95
N ASP A 130 -4.63 7.79 11.93
CA ASP A 130 -5.53 6.66 11.71
C ASP A 130 -5.50 5.66 12.88
N ASP A 131 -6.55 4.85 13.02
CA ASP A 131 -6.63 3.78 14.02
C ASP A 131 -5.85 2.53 13.60
N VAL A 132 -5.29 2.54 12.39
CA VAL A 132 -4.48 1.46 11.82
C VAL A 132 -3.00 1.76 12.03
N ARG A 133 -2.23 0.76 12.44
CA ARG A 133 -0.76 0.88 12.58
C ARG A 133 -0.13 1.28 11.24
N HIS A 134 0.66 2.35 11.28
CA HIS A 134 1.45 2.78 10.13
C HIS A 134 2.92 2.89 10.52
N GLN A 135 3.77 2.86 9.50
CA GLN A 135 5.21 2.98 9.66
C GLN A 135 5.73 3.96 8.62
N TRP A 136 6.80 4.64 8.96
CA TRP A 136 7.61 5.44 8.07
C TRP A 136 9.01 4.84 8.06
N MET A 137 9.35 4.16 6.97
CA MET A 137 10.59 3.42 6.82
C MET A 137 11.30 3.83 5.55
N LEU A 138 12.63 3.89 5.60
CA LEU A 138 13.47 3.97 4.42
C LEU A 138 14.64 2.99 4.49
N HIS A 139 15.06 2.53 3.31
CA HIS A 139 16.21 1.65 3.12
C HIS A 139 17.32 2.33 2.35
N GLY A 140 18.53 1.78 2.44
CA GLY A 140 19.69 2.22 1.65
C GLY A 140 20.59 3.22 2.37
N LEU A 141 20.43 3.39 3.69
CA LEU A 141 21.40 4.10 4.52
C LEU A 141 22.69 3.26 4.69
N PRO A 142 23.83 3.88 5.04
CA PRO A 142 25.08 3.14 5.21
C PRO A 142 25.00 2.14 6.38
N LYS A 143 25.20 0.85 6.08
CA LYS A 143 25.01 -0.26 7.03
C LYS A 143 25.92 -0.22 8.28
N TYR A 144 27.03 0.52 8.21
CA TYR A 144 28.00 0.64 9.31
C TYR A 144 27.58 1.63 10.40
N ILE A 145 26.58 2.48 10.12
CA ILE A 145 25.96 3.42 11.09
C ILE A 145 24.46 3.16 11.28
N HIS A 146 23.79 2.49 10.34
CA HIS A 146 22.38 2.10 10.45
C HIS A 146 22.23 0.57 10.35
N PRO A 147 21.72 -0.11 11.37
CA PRO A 147 21.44 -1.55 11.32
C PRO A 147 20.64 -1.91 10.07
N GLN A 148 21.11 -2.91 9.32
CA GLN A 148 20.53 -3.35 8.04
C GLN A 148 20.43 -2.25 6.94
N GLY A 149 20.98 -1.06 7.18
CA GLY A 149 20.90 0.08 6.26
C GLY A 149 19.51 0.71 6.21
N MET A 150 18.79 0.68 7.32
CA MET A 150 17.40 1.14 7.41
C MET A 150 17.16 2.02 8.63
N PHE A 151 16.19 2.92 8.49
CA PHE A 151 15.63 3.73 9.56
C PHE A 151 14.11 3.57 9.52
N HIS A 152 13.49 3.46 10.68
CA HIS A 152 12.09 3.09 10.79
C HIS A 152 11.43 3.73 12.00
N LEU A 153 10.25 4.31 11.78
CA LEU A 153 9.32 4.77 12.80
C LEU A 153 8.03 3.98 12.66
N GLU A 154 7.49 3.49 13.76
CA GLU A 154 6.20 2.80 13.83
C GLU A 154 5.31 3.51 14.84
N VAL A 155 4.04 3.69 14.50
CA VAL A 155 3.01 4.17 15.41
C VAL A 155 1.77 3.28 15.28
N THR A 156 1.29 2.74 16.39
CA THR A 156 0.07 1.93 16.46
C THR A 156 -1.11 2.80 16.88
N GLY A 157 -2.15 2.88 16.03
CA GLY A 157 -3.29 3.79 16.26
C GLY A 157 -2.90 5.26 16.24
N PRO A 158 -3.77 6.17 16.71
CA PRO A 158 -3.49 7.59 16.70
C PRO A 158 -2.34 7.93 17.65
N GLY A 159 -1.37 8.72 17.18
CA GLY A 159 -0.23 9.14 17.99
C GLY A 159 0.98 9.53 17.13
N GLU A 160 2.15 9.65 17.76
CA GLU A 160 3.36 10.05 17.05
C GLU A 160 4.63 9.40 17.61
N LYS A 161 5.64 9.30 16.75
CA LYS A 161 7.02 8.95 17.11
C LYS A 161 7.99 9.85 16.37
N SER A 162 9.09 10.19 17.03
CA SER A 162 10.17 10.94 16.43
C SER A 162 11.46 10.14 16.45
N GLY A 163 12.23 10.23 15.37
CA GLY A 163 13.57 9.67 15.33
C GLY A 163 14.45 10.43 14.36
N THR A 164 15.76 10.22 14.47
CA THR A 164 16.76 10.95 13.67
C THR A 164 17.67 10.01 12.89
N PHE A 165 18.04 10.40 11.68
CA PHE A 165 19.08 9.75 10.89
C PHE A 165 19.93 10.80 10.16
N ILE A 166 21.05 10.39 9.56
CA ILE A 166 21.93 11.27 8.81
C ILE A 166 22.07 10.73 7.38
N VAL A 167 21.81 11.57 6.39
CA VAL A 167 22.00 11.21 4.96
C VAL A 167 23.48 11.37 4.56
N PRO A 168 24.01 10.54 3.64
CA PRO A 168 25.36 10.69 3.10
C PRO A 168 25.51 11.94 2.23
N SER A 169 26.73 12.17 1.73
CA SER A 169 27.10 13.34 0.93
C SER A 169 26.60 13.32 -0.52
N GLY A 170 26.28 12.12 -1.03
CA GLY A 170 25.90 11.94 -2.44
C GLY A 170 24.42 12.17 -2.74
N ASP A 171 24.14 12.48 -4.01
CA ASP A 171 22.77 12.57 -4.52
C ASP A 171 22.10 11.20 -4.55
N LYS A 172 21.02 11.05 -3.77
CA LYS A 172 20.33 9.76 -3.65
C LYS A 172 18.85 9.92 -3.33
N THR A 173 18.02 9.15 -4.04
CA THR A 173 16.60 9.01 -3.73
C THR A 173 16.37 7.74 -2.92
N TYR A 174 15.67 7.89 -1.80
CA TYR A 174 15.31 6.85 -0.85
C TYR A 174 13.84 6.50 -0.99
N PHE A 175 13.53 5.21 -1.05
CA PHE A 175 12.15 4.74 -1.02
C PHE A 175 11.63 4.81 0.42
N VAL A 176 10.57 5.59 0.62
CA VAL A 176 9.91 5.75 1.91
C VAL A 176 8.60 4.99 1.87
N HIS A 177 8.35 4.06 2.78
CA HIS A 177 7.13 3.25 2.75
C HIS A 177 6.75 2.70 4.12
N CYS A 178 5.57 2.10 4.22
CA CYS A 178 5.21 1.24 5.34
C CYS A 178 5.89 -0.13 5.16
N ASP A 179 6.43 -0.74 6.20
CA ASP A 179 6.95 -2.11 6.10
C ASP A 179 5.80 -3.14 5.96
N MET A 180 4.57 -2.77 6.34
CA MET A 180 3.38 -3.54 6.04
C MET A 180 3.09 -3.50 4.53
N ALA A 181 3.41 -4.59 3.82
CA ALA A 181 3.24 -4.71 2.38
C ALA A 181 1.86 -4.25 1.89
N GLN A 182 0.78 -4.65 2.58
CA GLN A 182 -0.57 -4.23 2.22
C GLN A 182 -0.80 -2.71 2.33
N HIS A 183 -0.16 -2.03 3.28
CA HIS A 183 -0.29 -0.57 3.41
C HIS A 183 0.48 0.13 2.29
N THR A 184 1.65 -0.38 1.93
CA THR A 184 2.48 0.12 0.82
C THR A 184 1.79 -0.05 -0.52
N GLU A 185 1.23 -1.24 -0.80
CA GLU A 185 0.46 -1.47 -2.02
C GLU A 185 -0.79 -0.59 -2.10
N LYS A 186 -1.40 -0.31 -0.94
CA LYS A 186 -2.56 0.58 -0.83
C LYS A 186 -2.22 2.07 -0.80
N GLY A 187 -0.95 2.44 -1.04
CA GLY A 187 -0.54 3.82 -1.30
C GLY A 187 0.37 4.46 -0.25
N LEU A 188 0.71 3.78 0.85
CA LEU A 188 1.59 4.33 1.89
C LEU A 188 3.07 4.26 1.49
N LYS A 189 3.42 5.01 0.44
CA LYS A 189 4.76 5.12 -0.14
C LYS A 189 5.03 6.53 -0.66
N ALA A 190 6.30 6.91 -0.62
CA ALA A 190 6.83 8.23 -0.94
C ALA A 190 8.33 8.11 -1.29
N GLN A 191 8.97 9.24 -1.54
CA GLN A 191 10.42 9.31 -1.73
C GLN A 191 11.04 10.41 -0.89
N LEU A 192 12.31 10.22 -0.50
CA LEU A 192 13.13 11.27 0.10
C LEU A 192 14.38 11.44 -0.75
N LYS A 193 14.67 12.66 -1.18
CA LYS A 193 15.85 13.00 -1.98
C LYS A 193 16.88 13.68 -1.11
N ALA A 194 18.05 13.06 -0.98
CA ALA A 194 19.25 13.73 -0.52
C ALA A 194 19.95 14.40 -1.71
N GLY A 195 20.30 15.67 -1.56
CA GLY A 195 20.84 16.48 -2.66
C GLY A 195 19.85 16.59 -3.82
N ALA A 196 20.30 16.38 -5.05
CA ALA A 196 19.44 16.37 -6.24
C ALA A 196 18.56 15.11 -6.34
N GLY A 197 18.83 14.07 -5.54
CA GLY A 197 18.33 12.72 -5.79
C GLY A 197 18.97 12.09 -7.03
N ASN A 198 18.83 10.77 -7.18
CA ASN A 198 19.40 10.06 -8.35
C ASN A 198 18.36 9.68 -9.41
N MET A 199 17.07 9.65 -9.04
CA MET A 199 15.92 9.48 -9.93
C MET A 199 14.60 9.69 -9.17
N ASP A 200 13.50 9.90 -9.88
CA ASP A 200 12.17 9.69 -9.30
C ASP A 200 11.86 8.20 -9.23
N LEU A 201 11.43 7.74 -8.06
CA LEU A 201 11.06 6.36 -7.87
C LEU A 201 9.74 6.07 -8.57
N PRO A 202 9.58 4.89 -9.19
CA PRO A 202 8.36 4.55 -9.89
C PRO A 202 7.21 4.24 -8.90
N SER A 203 5.98 4.39 -9.38
CA SER A 203 4.76 4.10 -8.60
C SER A 203 4.61 4.87 -7.29
N ILE A 204 5.18 6.08 -7.18
CA ILE A 204 4.93 6.98 -6.05
C ILE A 204 3.65 7.78 -6.35
N PRO A 205 2.61 7.71 -5.50
CA PRO A 205 1.36 8.43 -5.70
C PRO A 205 1.59 9.90 -6.06
N GLY A 206 0.91 10.43 -7.06
CA GLY A 206 1.02 11.85 -7.44
C GLY A 206 2.36 12.31 -8.02
N LEU A 207 3.42 11.49 -8.02
CA LEU A 207 4.73 11.84 -8.59
C LEU A 207 5.02 11.05 -9.87
N THR A 208 4.88 9.73 -9.81
CA THR A 208 5.21 8.84 -10.93
C THR A 208 4.10 7.84 -11.21
N ALA A 209 4.02 7.41 -12.47
CA ALA A 209 3.02 6.43 -12.89
C ALA A 209 3.23 5.07 -12.22
N THR A 210 2.13 4.37 -11.92
CA THR A 210 2.15 2.99 -11.43
C THR A 210 2.70 2.05 -12.50
N ILE A 211 3.66 1.19 -12.16
CA ILE A 211 4.25 0.21 -13.09
C ILE A 211 3.21 -0.84 -13.50
N ASN A 212 2.42 -1.31 -12.53
CA ASN A 212 1.37 -2.30 -12.72
C ASN A 212 0.02 -1.63 -12.48
N VAL A 213 -0.65 -1.21 -13.54
CA VAL A 213 -1.99 -0.64 -13.44
C VAL A 213 -2.99 -1.77 -13.47
N ASP A 214 -3.66 -2.01 -12.34
CA ASP A 214 -4.83 -2.88 -12.32
C ASP A 214 -5.94 -2.23 -13.15
N THR A 215 -6.32 -2.90 -14.23
CA THR A 215 -7.49 -2.52 -15.00
C THR A 215 -8.66 -3.37 -14.51
N TYR A 216 -9.68 -2.71 -13.96
CA TYR A 216 -10.95 -3.35 -13.62
C TYR A 216 -12.00 -2.91 -14.64
N PRO A 217 -11.95 -3.43 -15.88
CA PRO A 217 -12.95 -3.08 -16.87
C PRO A 217 -14.32 -3.55 -16.38
N VAL A 218 -15.27 -2.62 -16.31
CA VAL A 218 -16.67 -2.98 -16.11
C VAL A 218 -17.12 -3.67 -17.39
N GLY A 219 -17.43 -4.96 -17.29
CA GLY A 219 -17.95 -5.75 -18.41
C GLY A 219 -19.36 -5.30 -18.77
N TRP A 220 -19.49 -4.27 -19.61
CA TRP A 220 -20.76 -3.79 -20.17
C TRP A 220 -21.25 -4.72 -21.29
N GLY A 221 -21.64 -5.94 -20.93
CA GLY A 221 -22.34 -6.85 -21.84
C GLY A 221 -23.85 -6.62 -21.80
N ALA A 222 -24.57 -7.14 -22.80
CA ALA A 222 -26.03 -7.11 -22.82
C ALA A 222 -26.65 -7.70 -21.54
N GLY A 223 -26.00 -8.71 -20.95
CA GLY A 223 -26.43 -9.31 -19.67
C GLY A 223 -26.30 -8.37 -18.47
N SER A 224 -25.17 -7.66 -18.31
CA SER A 224 -24.97 -6.74 -17.17
C SER A 224 -25.83 -5.49 -17.32
N VAL A 225 -25.97 -4.94 -18.53
CA VAL A 225 -26.91 -3.86 -18.83
C VAL A 225 -28.35 -4.29 -18.55
N GLY A 226 -28.75 -5.48 -19.02
CA GLY A 226 -30.06 -6.06 -18.76
C GLY A 226 -30.35 -6.24 -17.26
N MET A 227 -29.35 -6.67 -16.49
CA MET A 227 -29.49 -6.83 -15.04
C MET A 227 -29.67 -5.49 -14.32
N VAL A 228 -28.88 -4.47 -14.68
CA VAL A 228 -29.00 -3.12 -14.09
C VAL A 228 -30.35 -2.50 -14.43
N LEU A 229 -30.80 -2.62 -15.68
CA LEU A 229 -32.11 -2.11 -16.11
C LEU A 229 -33.26 -2.84 -15.42
N THR A 230 -33.24 -4.17 -15.37
CA THR A 230 -34.32 -4.95 -14.72
C THR A 230 -34.38 -4.67 -13.22
N ALA A 231 -33.24 -4.56 -12.53
CA ALA A 231 -33.19 -4.16 -11.13
C ALA A 231 -33.76 -2.74 -10.92
N GLY A 232 -33.41 -1.79 -11.78
CA GLY A 232 -33.95 -0.43 -11.76
C GLY A 232 -35.47 -0.40 -11.94
N PHE A 233 -36.00 -1.10 -12.94
CA PHE A 233 -37.44 -1.18 -13.20
C PHE A 233 -38.21 -1.91 -12.10
N ALA A 234 -37.69 -3.04 -11.61
CA ALA A 234 -38.31 -3.77 -10.50
C ALA A 234 -38.37 -2.90 -9.23
N GLY A 235 -37.30 -2.17 -8.92
CA GLY A 235 -37.26 -1.22 -7.81
C GLY A 235 -38.31 -0.10 -7.96
N ALA A 236 -38.43 0.49 -9.15
CA ALA A 236 -39.44 1.52 -9.43
C ALA A 236 -40.87 0.98 -9.30
N LEU A 237 -41.16 -0.21 -9.83
CA LEU A 237 -42.48 -0.85 -9.75
C LEU A 237 -42.87 -1.18 -8.31
N LEU A 238 -41.94 -1.73 -7.52
CA LEU A 238 -42.11 -1.96 -6.09
C LEU A 238 -42.38 -0.64 -5.34
N GLY A 239 -41.65 0.43 -5.66
CA GLY A 239 -41.88 1.76 -5.11
C GLY A 239 -43.30 2.27 -5.36
N VAL A 240 -43.76 2.22 -6.62
CA VAL A 240 -45.12 2.62 -7.01
C VAL A 240 -46.18 1.76 -6.31
N PHE A 241 -45.99 0.44 -6.24
CA PHE A 241 -46.93 -0.45 -5.56
C PHE A 241 -47.05 -0.12 -4.07
N CYS A 242 -45.92 0.08 -3.38
CA CYS A 242 -45.91 0.46 -1.97
C CYS A 242 -46.57 1.83 -1.72
N LEU A 243 -46.28 2.82 -2.56
CA LEU A 243 -46.93 4.15 -2.50
C LEU A 243 -48.44 4.06 -2.70
N ASN A 244 -48.89 3.33 -3.72
CA ASN A 244 -50.31 3.12 -3.98
C ASN A 244 -51.01 2.38 -2.82
N ARG A 245 -50.36 1.40 -2.21
CA ARG A 245 -50.90 0.68 -1.04
C ARG A 245 -50.99 1.59 0.19
N ALA A 246 -49.99 2.44 0.42
CA ALA A 246 -49.99 3.41 1.50
C ALA A 246 -51.09 4.47 1.32
N ALA A 247 -51.22 5.03 0.11
CA ALA A 247 -52.27 6.01 -0.22
C ALA A 247 -53.67 5.44 -0.01
N ARG A 248 -53.93 4.21 -0.47
CA ARG A 248 -55.21 3.53 -0.22
C ARG A 248 -55.49 3.35 1.28
N ARG A 249 -54.49 2.92 2.06
CA ARG A 249 -54.63 2.79 3.53
C ARG A 249 -54.92 4.13 4.22
N ALA A 250 -54.31 5.23 3.76
CA ALA A 250 -54.57 6.56 4.31
C ALA A 250 -56.01 7.02 4.03
N ILE A 251 -56.51 6.81 2.82
CA ILE A 251 -57.91 7.11 2.45
C ILE A 251 -58.89 6.31 3.32
N TYR A 252 -58.66 5.00 3.49
CA TYR A 252 -59.51 4.16 4.35
C TYR A 252 -59.53 4.61 5.82
N ARG A 253 -58.42 5.15 6.34
CA ARG A 253 -58.34 5.67 7.72
C ARG A 253 -58.97 7.05 7.90
N ALA A 254 -59.05 7.86 6.85
CA ALA A 254 -59.65 9.19 6.90
C ALA A 254 -61.20 9.16 6.71
N GLY A 255 -61.75 8.03 6.28
CA GLY A 255 -63.19 7.81 6.13
C GLY A 255 -63.86 7.06 7.29
N GLN A 256 -63.12 6.75 8.36
CA GLN A 256 -63.63 6.26 9.65
C GLN A 256 -63.51 7.39 10.68
#